data_AF-A0A966BHY2-F1
#
_entry.id   AF-A0A966BHY2-F1
#
_cell.length_a   1.000
_cell.length_b   1.000
_cell.length_c   1.000
_cell.angle_alpha   90.00
_cell.angle_beta   90.00
_cell.angle_gamma   90.00
#
_symmetry.space_group_name_H-M   'P 1'
#
loop_
_entity.id
_entity.type
_entity.pdbx_description
1 polymer ?
#
loop_
_entity_poly.entity_id
_entity_poly.type
_entity_poly.pdbx_seq_one_letter_code
_entity_poly.pdbx_strand_id
1 'polypeptide(L)' 'MTQVDFYTGSPDKLRSACQLSQKAMQNGLKTVISLPDAASCDALDKLLWVYPDTGFIPHCLSDAQQAAQTPVLLS' A
#
# COMPACT_ATOMS: atom_id res chain seq x y z
N MET A 1 11.35 1.05 20.36
CA MET A 1 10.78 2.41 20.38
C MET A 1 9.98 2.59 19.09
N THR A 2 8.79 3.16 19.16
CA THR A 2 7.92 3.36 17.98
C THR A 2 8.29 4.65 17.25
N GLN A 3 8.41 4.61 15.92
CA GLN A 3 8.65 5.77 15.07
C GLN A 3 7.36 6.12 14.32
N VAL A 4 7.07 7.42 14.22
CA VAL A 4 5.90 7.96 13.50
C VAL A 4 6.35 9.10 12.62
N ASP A 5 6.16 8.95 11.31
CA ASP A 5 6.51 9.95 10.31
C ASP A 5 5.25 10.54 9.68
N PHE A 6 5.23 11.86 9.46
CA PHE A 6 4.13 12.56 8.79
C PHE A 6 4.59 13.07 7.43
N TYR A 7 3.95 12.58 6.37
CA TYR A 7 4.16 13.04 5.00
C TYR A 7 3.11 14.10 4.65
N THR A 8 3.54 15.33 4.38
CA THR A 8 2.66 16.47 4.06
C THR A 8 2.92 16.99 2.65
N GLY A 9 2.01 17.81 2.12
CA GLY A 9 2.16 18.41 0.79
C GLY A 9 1.96 17.42 -0.38
N SER A 10 1.42 16.23 -0.13
CA SER A 10 1.10 15.29 -1.20
C SER A 10 -0.15 15.76 -1.97
N PRO A 11 -0.04 16.01 -3.29
CA PRO A 11 -1.19 16.37 -4.12
C PRO A 11 -2.10 15.17 -4.38
N ASP A 12 -1.59 13.94 -4.22
CA ASP A 12 -2.31 12.69 -4.42
C ASP A 12 -1.85 11.66 -3.38
N LYS A 13 -2.69 11.48 -2.36
CA LYS A 13 -2.41 10.59 -1.23
C LYS A 13 -2.34 9.12 -1.65
N LEU A 14 -3.13 8.69 -2.65
CA LEU A 14 -3.10 7.30 -3.10
C LEU A 14 -1.80 7.01 -3.84
N ARG A 15 -1.33 7.95 -4.66
CA ARG A 15 -0.03 7.82 -5.32
C ARG A 15 1.13 7.82 -4.33
N SER A 16 1.05 8.63 -3.27
CA SER A 16 2.01 8.57 -2.17
C SER A 16 1.97 7.23 -1.44
N ALA A 17 0.79 6.64 -1.21
CA ALA A 17 0.68 5.30 -0.64
C ALA A 17 1.39 4.26 -1.53
N CYS A 18 1.20 4.29 -2.85
CA CYS A 18 1.93 3.40 -3.77
C CYS A 18 3.46 3.56 -3.67
N GLN A 19 3.96 4.80 -3.64
CA GLN A 19 5.39 5.10 -3.49
C GLN A 19 5.97 4.55 -2.17
N LEU A 20 5.25 4.77 -1.07
CA LEU A 20 5.66 4.30 0.26
C LEU A 20 5.63 2.77 0.33
N SER A 21 4.59 2.13 -0.22
CA SER A 21 4.48 0.67 -0.28
C SER A 21 5.58 0.05 -1.13
N GLN A 22 5.91 0.63 -2.27
CA GLN A 22 7.04 0.19 -3.10
C GLN A 22 8.34 0.26 -2.30
N LYS A 23 8.60 1.40 -1.66
CA LYS A 23 9.80 1.61 -0.85
C LYS A 23 9.88 0.61 0.29
N ALA A 24 8.79 0.40 1.03
CA ALA A 24 8.73 -0.55 2.14
C ALA A 24 8.99 -1.99 1.65
N MET A 25 8.35 -2.40 0.56
CA MET A 25 8.55 -3.72 -0.05
C MET A 25 9.99 -3.93 -0.52
N GLN A 26 10.61 -2.94 -1.17
CA GLN A 26 12.02 -3.00 -1.58
C GLN A 26 12.98 -3.13 -0.39
N ASN A 27 12.57 -2.69 0.80
CA ASN A 27 13.30 -2.88 2.05
C ASN A 27 12.90 -4.18 2.79
N GLY A 28 12.11 -5.06 2.17
CA GLY A 28 11.67 -6.33 2.75
C GLY A 28 10.65 -6.20 3.88
N LEU A 29 9.98 -5.05 4.00
CA LEU A 29 9.01 -4.78 5.07
C LEU A 29 7.60 -5.24 4.66
N LYS A 30 6.88 -5.85 5.61
CA LYS A 30 5.43 -6.06 5.49
C LYS A 30 4.69 -4.78 5.86
N THR A 31 3.72 -4.39 5.03
CA THR A 31 3.00 -3.12 5.12
C THR A 31 1.51 -3.36 5.25
N VAL A 32 0.85 -2.66 6.18
CA VAL A 32 -0.61 -2.57 6.24
C VAL A 32 -0.99 -1.13 5.95
N ILE A 33 -1.97 -0.94 5.07
CA ILE A 33 -2.51 0.36 4.71
C ILE A 33 -3.95 0.41 5.20
N SER A 34 -4.20 1.28 6.19
CA SER A 34 -5.54 1.54 6.67
C SER A 34 -6.21 2.61 5.82
N LEU A 35 -7.37 2.29 5.28
CA LEU A 35 -8.16 3.14 4.39
C LEU A 35 -9.46 3.58 5.08
N PRO A 36 -9.95 4.80 4.79
CA PRO A 36 -11.14 5.33 5.44
C PRO A 36 -12.44 4.63 4.98
N ASP A 37 -12.45 4.05 3.78
CA ASP A 37 -13.65 3.48 3.17
C ASP A 37 -13.33 2.49 2.03
N ALA A 38 -14.35 1.77 1.58
CA ALA A 38 -14.23 0.79 0.50
C ALA A 38 -13.87 1.42 -0.86
N ALA A 39 -14.26 2.67 -1.11
CA ALA A 39 -14.01 3.34 -2.39
C ALA A 39 -12.53 3.69 -2.56
N SER A 40 -11.90 4.22 -1.51
CA SER A 40 -10.46 4.45 -1.46
C SER A 40 -9.67 3.14 -1.49
N CYS A 41 -10.18 2.07 -0.86
CA CYS A 41 -9.58 0.74 -0.93
C CYS A 41 -9.55 0.20 -2.37
N ASP A 42 -10.69 0.21 -3.05
CA ASP A 42 -10.80 -0.23 -4.46
C ASP A 42 -9.94 0.64 -5.41
N ALA A 43 -9.87 1.94 -5.17
CA ALA A 43 -9.00 2.83 -5.94
C ALA A 43 -7.51 2.50 -5.73
N LEU A 44 -7.09 2.25 -4.49
CA LEU A 44 -5.70 1.93 -4.18
C LEU A 44 -5.30 0.54 -4.70
N ASP A 45 -6.16 -0.46 -4.57
CA ASP A 45 -5.96 -1.81 -5.11
C ASP A 45 -5.60 -1.76 -6.60
N LYS A 46 -6.42 -1.07 -7.39
CA LYS A 46 -6.17 -0.87 -8.83
C LYS A 46 -4.85 -0.15 -9.11
N LEU A 47 -4.52 0.88 -8.33
CA LEU A 47 -3.28 1.64 -8.51
C LEU A 47 -2.03 0.81 -8.21
N LEU A 48 -2.06 -0.03 -7.17
CA LEU A 48 -0.93 -0.89 -6.80
C LEU A 48 -0.61 -1.96 -7.87
N TRP A 49 -1.58 -2.31 -8.73
CA TRP A 49 -1.35 -3.20 -9.87
C TRP A 49 -0.63 -2.55 -11.05
N VAL A 50 -0.78 -1.25 -11.25
CA VAL A 50 -0.21 -0.54 -12.41
C VAL A 50 0.98 0.35 -12.05
N TYR A 51 1.26 0.52 -10.77
CA TYR A 51 2.40 1.29 -10.27
C TYR A 51 3.49 0.36 -9.72
N PRO A 52 4.77 0.59 -10.09
CA PRO A 52 5.23 1.52 -11.12
C PRO A 52 4.92 1.01 -12.53
N ASP A 53 5.01 1.85 -13.56
CA ASP A 53 4.67 1.49 -14.96
C ASP A 53 5.35 0.21 -15.50
N THR A 54 6.51 -0.17 -14.94
CA THR A 54 7.28 -1.37 -15.32
C THR A 54 7.18 -2.50 -14.30
N GLY A 55 6.19 -2.48 -13.41
CA GLY A 55 6.03 -3.45 -12.35
C GLY A 55 4.68 -3.36 -11.65
N PHE A 56 4.61 -4.01 -10.49
CA PHE A 56 3.44 -3.95 -9.61
C PHE A 56 3.87 -4.21 -8.18
N ILE A 57 3.00 -3.86 -7.23
CA ILE A 57 3.18 -4.13 -5.81
C ILE A 57 2.22 -5.27 -5.44
N PRO A 58 2.71 -6.47 -5.07
CA PRO A 58 1.83 -7.56 -4.66
C PRO A 58 1.05 -7.18 -3.38
N HIS A 59 -0.27 -7.19 -3.46
CA HIS A 59 -1.16 -6.78 -2.38
C HIS A 59 -2.44 -7.61 -2.36
N CYS A 60 -3.14 -7.60 -1.22
CA CYS A 60 -4.48 -8.15 -1.07
C CYS A 60 -5.19 -7.49 0.12
N LEU A 61 -6.47 -7.79 0.29
CA LEU A 61 -7.18 -7.47 1.52
C LEU A 61 -6.58 -8.19 2.72
N SER A 62 -6.63 -7.56 3.89
CA SER A 62 -6.08 -8.09 5.13
C SER A 62 -6.78 -9.36 5.65
N ASP A 63 -8.00 -9.63 5.21
CA ASP A 63 -8.80 -10.82 5.52
C ASP A 63 -8.71 -11.92 4.45
N ALA A 64 -7.98 -11.69 3.35
CA ALA A 64 -7.80 -12.67 2.29
C ALA A 64 -6.96 -13.87 2.75
N GLN A 65 -7.24 -15.06 2.20
CA GLN A 65 -6.53 -16.30 2.55
C GLN A 65 -5.01 -16.20 2.34
N GLN A 66 -4.58 -15.41 1.35
CA GLN A 66 -3.16 -15.20 1.02
C GLN A 66 -2.48 -14.11 1.85
N ALA A 67 -3.19 -13.43 2.77
CA ALA A 67 -2.65 -12.26 3.51
C ALA A 67 -1.32 -12.55 4.23
N ALA A 68 -1.13 -13.77 4.74
CA ALA A 68 0.13 -14.16 5.40
C ALA A 68 1.35 -14.14 4.46
N GLN A 69 1.14 -14.28 3.15
CA GLN A 69 2.17 -14.39 2.11
C GLN A 69 2.35 -13.10 1.31
N THR A 70 1.45 -12.13 1.47
CA THR A 70 1.45 -10.89 0.71
C THR A 70 2.20 -9.78 1.45
N PRO A 71 3.09 -9.02 0.78
CA PRO A 71 3.89 -7.98 1.44
C PRO A 71 3.09 -6.72 1.80
N VAL A 72 1.99 -6.43 1.10
CA VAL A 72 1.14 -5.27 1.36
C VAL A 72 -0.31 -5.72 1.60
N LEU A 73 -0.92 -5.26 2.69
CA LEU A 73 -2.31 -5.55 3.03
C LEU A 73 -3.15 -4.27 3.06
N LEU A 74 -4.35 -4.34 2.53
CA LEU A 74 -5.35 -3.27 2.60
C LEU A 74 -6.37 -3.59 3.70
N SER A 75 -6.68 -2.61 4.56
CA SER A 75 -7.64 -2.74 5.66
C SER A 75 -8.58 -1.55 5.74
#